data_AF-A0A1G8ZLE5-F1
#
_entry.id   AF-A0A1G8ZLE5-F1
#
_cell.length_a   1.000
_cell.length_b   1.000
_cell.length_c   1.000
_cell.angle_alpha   90.00
_cell.angle_beta   90.00
_cell.angle_gamma   90.00
#
_symmetry.space_group_name_H-M   'P 1'
#
loop_
_entity.id
_entity.type
_entity.pdbx_description
1 polymer ?
#
loop_
_entity_poly.entity_id
_entity_poly.type
_entity_poly.pdbx_seq_one_letter_code
_entity_poly.pdbx_strand_id
1 'polypeptide(L)'
;MQPVPTPDVQPVPTPDVLAAIADDLGDWRVLAQPLAARYVARDADAAYAAEAGGGGDTRVASRGGDPTVAAAFVSAVAQVAATAGHAVPEIRLAGGAVDLLLYTVAPDGGRWIMPRDLELARLISGLAAKFQLRAVPAEVTQVELALDAADFNASGPFWSALLTGDASNTVHDSVFDPACRVPPLWFQGTDPHETPRQRWHLDVWLAPEVVEARIAAAVAAGGTVVDTSGAPAYTVLADPEDNKVCVACATGRS
;
A
#
# COMPACT_ATOMS: atom_id res chain seq x y z
N MET A 1 0.56 38.29 4.56
CA MET A 1 -0.63 37.51 4.96
C MET A 1 -0.12 36.14 5.38
N GLN A 2 -0.22 35.79 6.66
CA GLN A 2 -0.12 34.38 7.06
C GLN A 2 -1.32 33.65 6.45
N PRO A 3 -1.15 32.41 5.95
CA PRO A 3 -2.28 31.63 5.47
C PRO A 3 -3.29 31.51 6.62
N VAL A 4 -4.53 31.88 6.34
CA VAL A 4 -5.68 31.62 7.22
C VAL A 4 -5.71 30.10 7.41
N PRO A 5 -5.75 29.58 8.66
CA PRO A 5 -5.93 28.15 8.85
C PRO A 5 -7.23 27.76 8.17
N THR A 6 -7.14 26.90 7.15
CA THR A 6 -8.30 26.25 6.58
C THR A 6 -9.11 25.64 7.72
N PRO A 7 -10.46 25.80 7.74
CA PRO A 7 -11.28 25.19 8.76
C PRO A 7 -10.94 23.70 8.83
N ASP A 8 -10.93 23.12 10.03
CA ASP A 8 -10.65 21.71 10.29
C ASP A 8 -11.51 20.81 9.40
N VAL A 9 -11.03 20.48 8.20
CA VAL A 9 -11.71 19.56 7.29
C VAL A 9 -11.53 18.18 7.91
N GLN A 10 -12.61 17.69 8.51
CA GLN A 10 -12.65 16.37 9.10
C GLN A 10 -12.63 15.28 8.01
N PRO A 11 -12.10 14.08 8.32
CA PRO A 11 -12.27 12.91 7.49
C PRO A 11 -13.74 12.68 7.12
N VAL A 12 -13.98 12.22 5.89
CA VAL A 12 -15.30 11.79 5.45
C VAL A 12 -15.63 10.48 6.18
N PRO A 13 -16.75 10.39 6.93
CA PRO A 13 -17.16 9.15 7.56
C PRO A 13 -17.39 8.03 6.55
N THR A 14 -17.05 6.79 6.91
CA THR A 14 -17.21 5.63 6.02
C THR A 14 -18.63 5.49 5.41
N PRO A 15 -19.74 5.72 6.14
CA PRO A 15 -21.07 5.70 5.53
C PRO A 15 -21.26 6.69 4.38
N ASP A 16 -20.65 7.88 4.48
CA ASP A 16 -20.74 8.93 3.46
C ASP A 16 -19.83 8.59 2.26
N VAL A 17 -18.68 7.97 2.50
CA VAL A 17 -17.83 7.41 1.43
C VAL A 17 -18.58 6.32 0.66
N LEU A 18 -19.25 5.40 1.37
CA LEU A 18 -20.06 4.33 0.77
C LEU A 18 -21.24 4.90 -0.03
N ALA A 19 -21.89 5.96 0.46
CA ALA A 19 -22.96 6.65 -0.27
C ALA A 19 -22.43 7.27 -1.57
N ALA A 20 -21.26 7.92 -1.54
CA ALA A 20 -20.63 8.46 -2.74
C ALA A 20 -20.26 7.37 -3.76
N ILE A 21 -19.75 6.22 -3.30
CA ILE A 21 -19.46 5.05 -4.15
C ILE A 21 -20.75 4.53 -4.82
N ALA A 22 -21.86 4.48 -4.09
CA ALA A 22 -23.14 4.02 -4.61
C ALA A 22 -23.78 5.00 -5.62
N ASP A 23 -23.50 6.29 -5.50
CA ASP A 23 -24.07 7.35 -6.34
C ASP A 23 -23.24 7.58 -7.62
N ASP A 24 -22.00 8.05 -7.49
CA ASP A 24 -21.21 8.52 -8.63
C ASP A 24 -19.73 8.10 -8.64
N LEU A 25 -19.27 7.34 -7.64
CA LEU A 25 -17.92 6.78 -7.54
C LEU A 25 -17.89 5.25 -7.72
N GLY A 26 -18.70 4.71 -8.64
CA GLY A 26 -18.85 3.27 -8.86
C GLY A 26 -17.55 2.52 -9.22
N ASP A 27 -16.54 3.22 -9.73
CA ASP A 27 -15.20 2.69 -10.05
C ASP A 27 -14.35 2.38 -8.80
N TRP A 28 -14.72 2.92 -7.64
CA TRP A 28 -13.91 2.93 -6.43
C TRP A 28 -14.48 2.04 -5.33
N ARG A 29 -13.63 1.54 -4.43
CA ARG A 29 -14.01 0.88 -3.18
C ARG A 29 -13.25 1.50 -2.02
N VAL A 30 -13.88 1.60 -0.86
CA VAL A 30 -13.17 1.89 0.39
C VAL A 30 -12.60 0.58 0.92
N LEU A 31 -11.28 0.53 1.14
CA LEU A 31 -10.56 -0.61 1.71
C LEU A 31 -9.74 -0.08 2.89
N ALA A 32 -9.94 -0.59 4.11
CA ALA A 32 -9.28 -0.06 5.30
C ALA A 32 -9.25 1.49 5.33
N GLN A 33 -8.07 2.12 5.13
CA GLN A 33 -7.91 3.57 5.06
C GLN A 33 -8.17 4.22 3.68
N PRO A 34 -7.67 3.72 2.54
CA PRO A 34 -7.81 4.39 1.24
C PRO A 34 -9.11 4.13 0.46
N LEU A 35 -9.37 5.02 -0.50
CA LEU A 35 -10.13 4.69 -1.70
C LEU A 35 -9.25 3.93 -2.70
N ALA A 36 -9.70 2.78 -3.16
CA ALA A 36 -9.01 1.93 -4.11
C ALA A 36 -9.77 1.84 -5.45
N ALA A 37 -9.06 1.95 -6.56
CA ALA A 37 -9.59 1.68 -7.89
C ALA A 37 -8.61 0.85 -8.70
N ARG A 38 -9.14 0.03 -9.62
CA ARG A 38 -8.36 -0.73 -10.58
C ARG A 38 -8.93 -0.53 -11.96
N TYR A 39 -8.07 -0.10 -12.88
CA TYR A 39 -8.40 0.12 -14.28
C TYR A 39 -7.59 -0.82 -15.16
N VAL A 40 -8.28 -1.48 -16.09
CA VAL A 40 -7.67 -2.33 -17.12
C VAL A 40 -8.03 -1.78 -18.49
N ALA A 41 -7.21 -2.10 -19.50
CA ALA A 41 -7.63 -1.83 -20.87
C ALA A 41 -8.95 -2.55 -21.16
N ARG A 42 -9.82 -1.91 -21.95
CA ARG A 42 -10.96 -2.63 -22.53
C ARG A 42 -10.37 -3.75 -23.40
N ASP A 43 -10.79 -4.98 -23.14
CA ASP A 43 -10.37 -6.12 -23.95
C ASP A 43 -10.58 -5.77 -25.43
N ALA A 44 -9.50 -5.77 -26.22
CA ALA A 44 -9.61 -5.75 -27.67
C ALA A 44 -10.28 -7.06 -28.19
N ASP A 45 -10.48 -8.04 -27.31
CA ASP A 45 -10.82 -9.43 -27.62
C ASP A 45 -12.31 -9.71 -27.82
N ALA A 46 -13.20 -8.72 -27.71
CA ALA A 46 -14.56 -8.88 -28.22
C ALA A 46 -14.61 -8.91 -29.76
N ALA A 47 -13.56 -8.45 -30.45
CA ALA A 47 -13.49 -8.45 -31.91
C ALA A 47 -12.71 -9.63 -32.51
N TYR A 48 -11.78 -10.27 -31.77
CA TYR A 48 -10.95 -11.38 -32.28
C TYR A 48 -11.46 -12.77 -31.93
N ALA A 49 -12.23 -12.94 -30.84
CA ALA A 49 -12.74 -14.25 -30.42
C ALA A 49 -13.85 -14.82 -31.34
N ALA A 50 -14.38 -14.03 -32.27
CA ALA A 50 -15.35 -14.50 -33.26
C ALA A 50 -14.70 -15.25 -34.46
N GLU A 51 -13.39 -15.12 -34.68
CA GLU A 51 -12.72 -15.71 -35.86
C GLU A 51 -11.79 -16.90 -35.57
N ALA A 52 -11.39 -17.14 -34.32
CA ALA A 52 -10.43 -18.20 -34.01
C ALA A 52 -11.11 -19.48 -33.48
N GLY A 53 -11.68 -20.27 -34.39
CA GLY A 53 -11.95 -21.69 -34.15
C GLY A 53 -10.65 -22.51 -34.23
N GLY A 54 -10.19 -23.08 -33.12
CA GLY A 54 -9.10 -24.06 -33.14
C GLY A 54 -8.39 -24.20 -31.79
N GLY A 55 -8.47 -25.39 -31.19
CA GLY A 55 -7.90 -25.70 -29.88
C GLY A 55 -6.37 -25.76 -29.85
N GLY A 56 -5.82 -25.43 -28.69
CA GLY A 56 -4.40 -25.64 -28.36
C GLY A 56 -3.87 -24.65 -27.33
N ASP A 57 -3.65 -25.16 -26.12
CA ASP A 57 -2.77 -24.58 -25.07
C ASP A 57 -3.11 -23.15 -24.61
N THR A 58 -3.98 -23.05 -23.60
CA THR A 58 -4.24 -21.81 -22.83
C THR A 58 -3.00 -21.40 -22.04
N ARG A 59 -2.02 -20.83 -22.74
CA ARG A 59 -1.18 -19.78 -22.16
C ARG A 59 -2.15 -18.73 -21.62
N VAL A 60 -1.98 -18.34 -20.36
CA VAL A 60 -2.62 -17.15 -19.79
C VAL A 60 -2.30 -16.02 -20.75
N ALA A 61 -3.23 -15.71 -21.65
CA ALA A 61 -3.13 -14.57 -22.54
C ALA A 61 -2.90 -13.38 -21.62
N SER A 62 -1.84 -12.63 -21.90
CA SER A 62 -1.56 -11.38 -21.22
C SER A 62 -2.81 -10.51 -21.29
N ARG A 63 -3.61 -10.49 -20.22
CA ARG A 63 -4.76 -9.61 -20.01
C ARG A 63 -4.37 -8.12 -19.94
N GLY A 64 -3.15 -7.78 -20.35
CA GLY A 64 -2.65 -6.42 -20.38
C GLY A 64 -2.91 -5.83 -21.74
N GLY A 65 -3.83 -4.87 -21.82
CA GLY A 65 -3.84 -3.99 -22.99
C GLY A 65 -2.60 -3.12 -23.04
N ASP A 66 -2.57 -2.23 -24.02
CA ASP A 66 -1.39 -1.45 -24.37
C ASP A 66 -0.78 -0.74 -23.14
N PRO A 67 0.43 -1.13 -22.70
CA PRO A 67 1.07 -0.53 -21.52
C PRO A 67 1.35 0.96 -21.71
N THR A 68 1.41 1.46 -22.95
CA THR A 68 1.60 2.89 -23.24
C THR A 68 0.34 3.70 -22.92
N VAL A 69 -0.86 3.15 -23.16
CA VAL A 69 -2.13 3.78 -22.77
C VAL A 69 -2.23 3.85 -21.25
N ALA A 70 -1.88 2.77 -20.57
CA ALA A 70 -1.86 2.73 -19.11
C ALA A 70 -0.85 3.74 -18.52
N ALA A 71 0.36 3.83 -19.08
CA ALA A 71 1.36 4.82 -18.68
C ALA A 71 0.92 6.27 -18.94
N ALA A 72 0.25 6.53 -20.07
CA ALA A 72 -0.28 7.85 -20.39
C ALA A 72 -1.43 8.23 -19.44
N PHE A 73 -2.29 7.28 -19.05
CA PHE A 73 -3.30 7.47 -18.01
C PHE A 73 -2.65 7.81 -16.66
N VAL A 74 -1.61 7.07 -16.25
CA VAL A 74 -0.84 7.37 -15.02
C VAL A 74 -0.27 8.80 -15.05
N SER A 75 0.30 9.23 -16.18
CA SER A 75 0.76 10.61 -16.34
C SER A 75 -0.36 11.63 -16.20
N ALA A 76 -1.54 11.34 -16.77
CA ALA A 76 -2.70 12.23 -16.67
C ALA A 76 -3.25 12.31 -15.24
N VAL A 77 -3.26 11.19 -14.50
CA VAL A 77 -3.63 11.15 -13.07
C VAL A 77 -2.67 12.01 -12.25
N ALA A 78 -1.36 11.89 -12.46
CA ALA A 78 -0.38 12.72 -11.76
C ALA A 78 -0.56 14.21 -12.07
N GLN A 79 -0.83 14.57 -13.32
CA GLN A 79 -1.07 15.96 -13.74
C GLN A 79 -2.35 16.54 -13.14
N VAL A 80 -3.46 15.79 -13.10
CA VAL A 80 -4.71 16.29 -12.53
C VAL A 80 -4.61 16.44 -11.01
N ALA A 81 -3.92 15.52 -10.31
CA ALA A 81 -3.64 15.65 -8.88
C ALA A 81 -2.82 16.92 -8.60
N ALA A 82 -1.74 17.14 -9.35
CA ALA A 82 -0.91 18.34 -9.21
C ALA A 82 -1.69 19.64 -9.50
N THR A 83 -2.53 19.65 -10.53
CA THR A 83 -3.38 20.81 -10.87
C THR A 83 -4.42 21.10 -9.79
N ALA A 84 -4.95 20.05 -9.15
CA ALA A 84 -5.88 20.17 -8.03
C ALA A 84 -5.19 20.55 -6.70
N GLY A 85 -3.86 20.70 -6.67
CA GLY A 85 -3.11 20.91 -5.43
C GLY A 85 -3.16 19.70 -4.49
N HIS A 86 -3.36 18.50 -5.04
CA HIS A 86 -3.46 17.25 -4.31
C HIS A 86 -2.17 16.44 -4.44
N ALA A 87 -1.85 15.64 -3.41
CA ALA A 87 -0.81 14.62 -3.53
C ALA A 87 -1.20 13.61 -4.62
N VAL A 88 -0.21 13.11 -5.37
CA VAL A 88 -0.43 12.03 -6.34
C VAL A 88 -0.82 10.77 -5.56
N PRO A 89 -1.88 10.03 -5.97
CA PRO A 89 -2.24 8.77 -5.33
C PRO A 89 -1.08 7.76 -5.41
N GLU A 90 -1.11 6.71 -4.59
CA GLU A 90 -0.23 5.57 -4.83
C GLU A 90 -0.69 4.90 -6.14
N ILE A 91 0.24 4.69 -7.07
CA ILE A 91 -0.07 4.14 -8.40
C ILE A 91 0.80 2.92 -8.65
N ARG A 92 0.18 1.78 -8.94
CA ARG A 92 0.86 0.58 -9.42
C ARG A 92 0.45 0.29 -10.85
N LEU A 93 1.42 0.30 -11.76
CA LEU A 93 1.27 -0.15 -13.14
C LEU A 93 1.89 -1.54 -13.28
N ALA A 94 1.08 -2.57 -13.52
CA ALA A 94 1.57 -3.94 -13.71
C ALA A 94 0.70 -4.70 -14.71
N GLY A 95 1.32 -5.33 -15.70
CA GLY A 95 0.61 -6.12 -16.71
C GLY A 95 -0.49 -5.35 -17.44
N GLY A 96 -0.28 -4.04 -17.69
CA GLY A 96 -1.27 -3.16 -18.33
C GLY A 96 -2.44 -2.70 -17.44
N ALA A 97 -2.53 -3.18 -16.20
CA ALA A 97 -3.48 -2.70 -15.21
C ALA A 97 -2.89 -1.54 -14.39
N VAL A 98 -3.75 -0.60 -14.01
CA VAL A 98 -3.42 0.52 -13.12
C VAL A 98 -4.25 0.40 -11.86
N ASP A 99 -3.59 0.10 -10.74
CA ASP A 99 -4.17 0.16 -9.40
C ASP A 99 -3.85 1.51 -8.77
N LEU A 100 -4.84 2.11 -8.11
CA LEU A 100 -4.74 3.39 -7.43
C LEU A 100 -5.18 3.24 -5.98
N LEU A 101 -4.40 3.75 -5.03
CA LEU A 101 -4.84 4.02 -3.66
C LEU A 101 -4.81 5.53 -3.43
N LEU A 102 -5.95 6.07 -3.02
CA LEU A 102 -6.16 7.50 -2.84
C LEU A 102 -6.59 7.80 -1.41
N TYR A 103 -5.85 8.69 -0.78
CA TYR A 103 -6.07 9.19 0.57
C TYR A 103 -5.28 10.48 0.76
N THR A 104 -5.62 11.19 1.83
CA THR A 104 -4.90 12.33 2.36
C THR A 104 -4.04 11.92 3.54
N VAL A 105 -2.77 12.35 3.56
CA VAL A 105 -1.97 12.38 4.80
C VAL A 105 -2.32 13.65 5.57
N ALA A 106 -2.90 13.50 6.76
CA ALA A 106 -3.24 14.60 7.67
C ALA A 106 -1.99 15.11 8.41
N PRO A 107 -2.05 16.29 9.06
CA PRO A 107 -0.91 16.86 9.79
C PRO A 107 -0.36 15.98 10.91
N ASP A 108 -1.18 15.08 11.45
CA ASP A 108 -0.79 14.07 12.44
C ASP A 108 -0.10 12.84 11.82
N GLY A 109 0.04 12.80 10.49
CA GLY A 109 0.60 11.69 9.71
C GLY A 109 -0.42 10.60 9.34
N GLY A 110 -1.64 10.67 9.86
CA GLY A 110 -2.69 9.69 9.58
C GLY A 110 -3.17 9.74 8.15
N ARG A 111 -3.60 8.59 7.61
CA ARG A 111 -4.14 8.46 6.25
C ARG A 111 -5.66 8.44 6.31
N TRP A 112 -6.31 9.42 5.70
CA TRP A 112 -7.76 9.61 5.77
C TRP A 112 -8.35 9.95 4.41
N ILE A 113 -9.61 9.57 4.19
CA ILE A 113 -10.38 10.05 3.03
C ILE A 113 -10.96 11.41 3.40
N MET A 114 -10.56 12.45 2.67
CA MET A 114 -11.08 13.81 2.80
C MET A 114 -12.04 14.15 1.64
N PRO A 115 -12.87 15.19 1.74
CA PRO A 115 -13.77 15.59 0.65
C PRO A 115 -13.06 15.78 -0.70
N ARG A 116 -11.84 16.33 -0.68
CA ARG A 116 -11.00 16.50 -1.87
C ARG A 116 -10.54 15.18 -2.51
N ASP A 117 -10.43 14.10 -1.73
CA ASP A 117 -10.12 12.78 -2.26
C ASP A 117 -11.31 12.26 -3.10
N LEU A 118 -12.54 12.50 -2.66
CA LEU A 118 -13.75 12.18 -3.44
C LEU A 118 -13.82 12.98 -4.74
N GLU A 119 -13.46 14.27 -4.70
CA GLU A 119 -13.39 15.12 -5.88
C GLU A 119 -12.33 14.63 -6.88
N LEU A 120 -11.13 14.31 -6.40
CA LEU A 120 -10.06 13.77 -7.23
C LEU A 120 -10.44 12.40 -7.81
N ALA A 121 -11.09 11.54 -7.03
CA ALA A 121 -11.58 10.23 -7.49
C ALA A 121 -12.52 10.37 -8.71
N ARG A 122 -13.44 11.36 -8.69
CA ARG A 122 -14.34 11.64 -9.83
C ARG A 122 -13.57 12.10 -11.07
N LEU A 123 -12.57 12.98 -10.88
CA LEU A 123 -11.73 13.45 -11.98
C LEU A 123 -10.96 12.29 -12.62
N ILE A 124 -10.42 11.39 -11.80
CA ILE A 124 -9.70 10.20 -12.25
C ILE A 124 -10.63 9.24 -13.00
N SER A 125 -11.84 8.98 -12.51
CA SER A 125 -12.85 8.19 -13.23
C SER A 125 -13.18 8.78 -14.60
N GLY A 126 -13.33 10.11 -14.68
CA GLY A 126 -13.51 10.82 -15.94
C GLY A 126 -12.31 10.68 -16.89
N LEU A 127 -11.08 10.69 -16.37
CA LEU A 127 -9.87 10.41 -17.14
C LEU A 127 -9.87 8.96 -17.65
N ALA A 128 -10.16 7.99 -16.80
CA ALA A 128 -10.19 6.58 -17.18
C ALA A 128 -11.14 6.34 -18.37
N ALA A 129 -12.31 6.98 -18.36
CA ALA A 129 -13.25 6.96 -19.48
C ALA A 129 -12.66 7.56 -20.78
N LYS A 130 -11.95 8.70 -20.70
CA LYS A 130 -11.28 9.33 -21.85
C LYS A 130 -10.17 8.46 -22.45
N PHE A 131 -9.45 7.75 -21.58
CA PHE A 131 -8.42 6.78 -21.97
C PHE A 131 -8.99 5.41 -22.37
N GLN A 132 -10.33 5.27 -22.41
CA GLN A 132 -11.05 4.03 -22.73
C GLN A 132 -10.64 2.84 -21.84
N LEU A 133 -10.25 3.12 -20.60
CA LEU A 133 -10.04 2.09 -19.60
C LEU A 133 -11.39 1.64 -19.02
N ARG A 134 -11.41 0.43 -18.47
CA ARG A 134 -12.54 -0.18 -17.78
C ARG A 134 -12.18 -0.34 -16.32
N ALA A 135 -13.01 0.20 -15.43
CA ALA A 135 -12.90 -0.08 -14.01
C ALA A 135 -13.29 -1.54 -13.71
N VAL A 136 -12.55 -2.18 -12.83
CA VAL A 136 -12.83 -3.53 -12.30
C VAL A 136 -12.86 -3.51 -10.78
N PRO A 137 -13.84 -2.83 -10.17
CA PRO A 137 -13.84 -2.56 -8.73
C PRO A 137 -14.04 -3.80 -7.86
N ALA A 138 -14.39 -4.96 -8.42
CA ALA A 138 -14.43 -6.24 -7.71
C ALA A 138 -13.05 -6.92 -7.60
N GLU A 139 -12.03 -6.39 -8.30
CA GLU A 139 -10.67 -6.95 -8.36
C GLU A 139 -9.66 -6.14 -7.54
N VAL A 140 -10.09 -5.11 -6.80
CA VAL A 140 -9.21 -4.39 -5.87
C VAL A 140 -8.97 -5.24 -4.62
N THR A 141 -7.76 -5.24 -4.11
CA THR A 141 -7.39 -5.92 -2.86
C THR A 141 -6.27 -5.14 -2.20
N GLN A 142 -6.37 -4.96 -0.89
CA GLN A 142 -5.34 -4.34 -0.07
C GLN A 142 -4.93 -5.30 1.04
N VAL A 143 -3.63 -5.35 1.30
CA VAL A 143 -3.06 -6.08 2.43
C VAL A 143 -2.68 -5.06 3.50
N GLU A 144 -3.10 -5.33 4.72
CA GLU A 144 -2.62 -4.66 5.93
C GLU A 144 -2.03 -5.74 6.83
N LEU A 145 -0.88 -5.44 7.43
CA LEU A 145 -0.28 -6.32 8.43
C LEU A 145 -0.85 -5.90 9.79
N ALA A 146 -1.49 -6.82 10.51
CA ALA A 146 -1.97 -6.59 11.86
C ALA A 146 -1.11 -7.40 12.83
N LEU A 147 -0.52 -6.72 13.82
CA LEU A 147 0.31 -7.33 14.85
C LEU A 147 -0.26 -7.04 16.23
N ASP A 148 -0.53 -8.08 17.00
CA ASP A 148 -0.96 -7.91 18.38
C ASP A 148 0.17 -7.25 19.19
N ALA A 149 -0.17 -6.18 19.91
CA ALA A 149 0.75 -5.45 20.77
C ALA A 149 0.02 -4.95 22.02
N ALA A 150 0.57 -5.24 23.20
CA ALA A 150 0.11 -4.67 24.45
C ALA A 150 0.68 -3.27 24.69
N ASP A 151 1.89 -2.97 24.17
CA ASP A 151 2.49 -1.64 24.16
C ASP A 151 3.13 -1.32 22.80
N PHE A 152 2.30 -0.87 21.87
CA PHE A 152 2.77 -0.46 20.54
C PHE A 152 3.74 0.72 20.56
N ASN A 153 3.81 1.52 21.64
CA ASN A 153 4.79 2.61 21.72
C ASN A 153 6.21 2.07 21.91
N ALA A 154 6.35 0.93 22.58
CA ALA A 154 7.62 0.22 22.70
C ALA A 154 8.01 -0.47 21.37
N SER A 155 7.05 -1.12 20.71
CA SER A 155 7.30 -1.92 19.50
C SER A 155 7.37 -1.10 18.21
N GLY A 156 6.67 0.03 18.13
CA GLY A 156 6.56 0.91 16.96
C GLY A 156 7.91 1.30 16.34
N PRO A 157 8.84 1.89 17.10
CA PRO A 157 10.15 2.30 16.59
C PRO A 157 10.95 1.16 15.96
N PHE A 158 10.89 -0.04 16.53
CA PHE A 158 11.55 -1.24 15.99
C PHE A 158 11.01 -1.58 14.60
N TRP A 159 9.69 -1.69 14.46
CA TRP A 159 9.05 -2.01 13.19
C TRP A 159 9.20 -0.88 12.16
N SER A 160 9.12 0.37 12.60
CA SER A 160 9.33 1.55 11.76
C SER A 160 10.73 1.55 11.15
N ALA A 161 11.76 1.30 11.99
CA ALA A 161 13.14 1.20 11.52
C ALA A 161 13.27 0.09 10.47
N LEU A 162 12.74 -1.10 10.74
CA LEU A 162 12.83 -2.26 9.84
C LEU A 162 12.10 -2.05 8.52
N LEU A 163 10.88 -1.52 8.53
CA LEU A 163 10.03 -1.40 7.34
C LEU A 163 10.37 -0.17 6.50
N THR A 164 10.71 0.95 7.13
CA THR A 164 10.86 2.24 6.43
C THR A 164 12.31 2.70 6.32
N GLY A 165 13.18 2.24 7.24
CA GLY A 165 14.55 2.72 7.39
C GLY A 165 14.70 3.90 8.33
N ASP A 166 13.61 4.32 8.98
CA ASP A 166 13.55 5.40 9.96
C ASP A 166 12.64 4.96 11.12
N ALA A 167 13.07 5.15 12.36
CA ALA A 167 12.32 4.73 13.55
C ALA A 167 11.13 5.67 13.88
N SER A 168 10.99 6.80 13.17
CA SER A 168 10.02 7.86 13.48
C SER A 168 8.74 7.83 12.63
N ASN A 169 8.53 6.83 11.78
CA ASN A 169 7.34 6.70 10.94
C ASN A 169 6.20 5.91 11.60
N THR A 170 6.16 5.93 12.93
CA THR A 170 5.00 5.46 13.70
C THR A 170 4.00 6.61 13.82
N VAL A 171 2.77 6.38 13.39
CA VAL A 171 1.65 7.32 13.43
C VAL A 171 0.50 6.64 14.15
N HIS A 172 0.11 7.20 15.30
CA HIS A 172 -0.88 6.58 16.19
C HIS A 172 -0.46 5.14 16.53
N ASP A 173 -1.29 4.17 16.20
CA ASP A 173 -1.09 2.73 16.41
C ASP A 173 -0.59 2.01 15.15
N SER A 174 0.04 2.72 14.22
CA SER A 174 0.44 2.16 12.92
C SER A 174 1.81 2.64 12.44
N VAL A 175 2.50 1.84 11.64
CA VAL A 175 3.68 2.25 10.86
C VAL A 175 3.26 2.45 9.41
N PHE A 176 3.57 3.63 8.87
CA PHE A 176 3.37 3.95 7.46
C PHE A 176 4.70 4.27 6.80
N ASP A 177 5.09 3.56 5.74
CA ASP A 177 6.23 3.99 4.92
C ASP A 177 5.83 5.24 4.10
N PRO A 178 6.48 6.41 4.29
CA PRO A 178 6.17 7.60 3.53
C PRO A 178 6.42 7.42 2.03
N ALA A 179 7.32 6.51 1.65
CA ALA A 179 7.60 6.16 0.26
C ALA A 179 6.67 5.06 -0.31
N CYS A 180 5.74 4.55 0.50
CA CYS A 180 4.72 3.58 0.10
C CYS A 180 5.29 2.29 -0.56
N ARG A 181 6.47 1.83 -0.10
CA ARG A 181 7.15 0.64 -0.66
C ARG A 181 6.63 -0.66 -0.06
N VAL A 182 6.07 -0.60 1.15
CA VAL A 182 5.60 -1.74 1.92
C VAL A 182 4.19 -1.47 2.45
N PRO A 183 3.39 -2.53 2.69
CA PRO A 183 2.09 -2.39 3.35
C PRO A 183 2.20 -1.71 4.72
N PRO A 184 1.13 -1.05 5.21
CA PRO A 184 1.08 -0.58 6.57
C PRO A 184 1.14 -1.75 7.56
N LEU A 185 1.73 -1.47 8.73
CA LEU A 185 1.67 -2.35 9.90
C LEU A 185 0.82 -1.66 10.96
N TRP A 186 -0.35 -2.23 11.25
CA TRP A 186 -1.22 -1.80 12.32
C TRP A 186 -0.94 -2.63 13.58
N PHE A 187 -0.82 -1.96 14.72
CA PHE A 187 -0.72 -2.60 16.02
C PHE A 187 -2.11 -2.80 16.60
N GLN A 188 -2.57 -4.04 16.56
CA GLN A 188 -3.82 -4.43 17.18
C GLN A 188 -3.62 -4.45 18.71
N GLY A 189 -4.24 -3.47 19.39
CA GLY A 189 -4.18 -3.37 20.84
C GLY A 189 -4.76 -4.61 21.53
N THR A 190 -3.97 -5.23 22.40
CA THR A 190 -4.38 -6.41 23.19
C THR A 190 -3.97 -6.25 24.66
N ASP A 191 -4.58 -7.05 25.54
CA ASP A 191 -4.06 -7.19 26.91
C ASP A 191 -2.75 -8.00 26.88
N PRO A 192 -1.79 -7.76 27.79
CA PRO A 192 -0.58 -8.55 27.88
C PRO A 192 -0.88 -10.05 28.00
N HIS A 193 -0.27 -10.87 27.16
CA HIS A 193 -0.42 -12.32 27.17
C HIS A 193 0.91 -13.03 26.88
N GLU A 194 0.95 -14.35 27.08
CA GLU A 194 2.10 -15.17 26.68
C GLU A 194 2.30 -15.08 25.15
N THR A 195 3.51 -14.79 24.69
CA THR A 195 3.82 -14.71 23.26
C THR A 195 3.55 -16.07 22.61
N PRO A 196 2.61 -16.17 21.66
CA PRO A 196 2.29 -17.43 21.02
C PRO A 196 3.44 -17.89 20.12
N ARG A 197 3.48 -19.19 19.84
CA ARG A 197 4.41 -19.71 18.83
C ARG A 197 4.07 -19.13 17.45
N GLN A 198 4.90 -18.23 16.96
CA GLN A 198 4.81 -17.67 15.61
C GLN A 198 4.96 -18.77 14.54
N ARG A 199 4.01 -18.82 13.59
CA ARG A 199 3.96 -19.83 12.50
C ARG A 199 4.12 -19.25 11.11
N TRP A 200 4.12 -17.93 10.98
CA TRP A 200 4.33 -17.20 9.75
C TRP A 200 5.52 -16.25 9.95
N HIS A 201 6.24 -15.95 8.88
CA HIS A 201 7.43 -15.11 8.95
C HIS A 201 7.20 -13.88 8.06
N LEU A 202 7.51 -12.70 8.60
CA LEU A 202 7.68 -11.51 7.79
C LEU A 202 9.15 -11.42 7.38
N ASP A 203 9.41 -11.53 6.07
CA ASP A 203 10.76 -11.42 5.51
C ASP A 203 10.95 -10.02 4.93
N VAL A 204 11.80 -9.21 5.56
CA VAL A 204 12.21 -7.89 5.05
C VAL A 204 13.49 -8.07 4.22
N TRP A 205 13.34 -7.97 2.91
CA TRP A 205 14.44 -8.11 1.95
C TRP A 205 15.19 -6.81 1.77
N LEU A 206 16.50 -6.85 2.05
CA LEU A 206 17.36 -5.68 2.00
C LEU A 206 18.56 -5.91 1.08
N ALA A 207 19.09 -4.81 0.54
CA ALA A 207 20.36 -4.83 -0.16
C ALA A 207 21.50 -5.17 0.84
N PRO A 208 22.53 -5.94 0.43
CA PRO A 208 23.59 -6.38 1.35
C PRO A 208 24.26 -5.24 2.12
N GLU A 209 24.46 -4.09 1.48
CA GLU A 209 25.11 -2.91 2.03
C GLU A 209 24.29 -2.15 3.09
N VAL A 210 22.99 -2.46 3.24
CA VAL A 210 22.12 -1.81 4.25
C VAL A 210 21.69 -2.73 5.39
N VAL A 211 21.92 -4.04 5.28
CA VAL A 211 21.45 -5.04 6.27
C VAL A 211 21.95 -4.72 7.68
N GLU A 212 23.26 -4.57 7.85
CA GLU A 212 23.86 -4.34 9.17
C GLU A 212 23.37 -3.04 9.82
N ALA A 213 23.30 -1.96 9.04
CA ALA A 213 22.79 -0.68 9.51
C ALA A 213 21.31 -0.76 9.92
N ARG A 214 20.50 -1.51 9.16
CA ARG A 214 19.08 -1.71 9.45
C ARG A 214 18.86 -2.54 10.71
N ILE A 215 19.62 -3.62 10.89
CA ILE A 215 19.60 -4.44 12.11
C ILE A 215 20.02 -3.61 13.32
N ALA A 216 21.12 -2.85 13.21
CA ALA A 216 21.60 -2.00 14.29
C ALA A 216 20.56 -0.93 14.71
N ALA A 217 19.87 -0.32 13.75
CA ALA A 217 18.80 0.65 14.03
C ALA A 217 17.62 0.00 14.76
N ALA A 218 17.21 -1.21 14.34
CA ALA A 218 16.14 -1.96 15.01
C ALA A 218 16.52 -2.36 16.44
N VAL A 219 17.76 -2.81 16.66
CA VAL A 219 18.27 -3.12 18.00
C VAL A 219 18.35 -1.88 18.88
N ALA A 220 18.80 -0.75 18.33
CA ALA A 220 18.81 0.54 19.04
C ALA A 220 17.39 1.02 19.41
N ALA A 221 16.38 0.59 18.65
CA ALA A 221 14.96 0.83 18.92
C ALA A 221 14.33 -0.19 19.88
N GLY A 222 15.13 -0.98 20.60
CA GLY A 222 14.65 -1.93 21.62
C GLY A 222 14.52 -3.37 21.13
N GLY A 223 14.81 -3.64 19.86
CA GLY A 223 14.80 -4.99 19.33
C GLY A 223 15.97 -5.86 19.82
N THR A 224 15.82 -7.17 19.64
CA THR A 224 16.86 -8.15 19.95
C THR A 224 17.15 -9.04 18.75
N VAL A 225 18.42 -9.43 18.58
CA VAL A 225 18.80 -10.46 17.62
C VAL A 225 18.59 -11.82 18.28
N VAL A 226 17.70 -12.64 17.71
CA VAL A 226 17.30 -13.93 18.29
C VAL A 226 17.95 -15.12 17.58
N ASP A 227 18.22 -15.03 16.28
CA ASP A 227 18.88 -16.11 15.52
C ASP A 227 19.71 -15.56 14.36
N THR A 228 21.00 -15.92 14.33
CA THR A 228 21.95 -15.60 13.25
C THR A 228 22.44 -16.83 12.51
N SER A 229 21.92 -18.03 12.82
CA SER A 229 22.34 -19.29 12.21
C SER A 229 22.12 -19.33 10.69
N GLY A 230 21.18 -18.52 10.19
CA GLY A 230 20.89 -18.33 8.77
C GLY A 230 21.74 -17.28 8.05
N ALA A 231 22.65 -16.58 8.74
CA ALA A 231 23.45 -15.53 8.12
C ALA A 231 24.42 -16.09 7.07
N PRO A 232 24.65 -15.39 5.94
CA PRO A 232 24.15 -14.05 5.60
C PRO A 232 22.78 -14.06 4.88
N ALA A 233 22.12 -15.20 4.73
CA ALA A 233 20.85 -15.28 4.02
C ALA A 233 19.71 -14.59 4.79
N TYR A 234 19.68 -14.77 6.11
CA TYR A 234 18.76 -14.07 6.99
C TYR A 234 19.28 -14.00 8.44
N THR A 235 18.80 -12.99 9.17
CA THR A 235 18.93 -12.85 10.63
C THR A 235 17.53 -12.64 11.20
N VAL A 236 17.17 -13.36 12.26
CA VAL A 236 15.89 -13.19 12.94
C VAL A 236 16.05 -12.20 14.09
N LEU A 237 15.20 -11.19 14.10
CA LEU A 237 15.06 -10.22 15.18
C LEU A 237 13.71 -10.40 15.86
N ALA A 238 13.62 -9.95 17.11
CA ALA A 238 12.38 -9.83 17.85
C ALA A 238 12.18 -8.39 18.34
N ASP A 239 10.94 -7.91 18.31
CA ASP A 239 10.55 -6.65 18.93
C ASP A 239 10.51 -6.78 20.48
N PRO A 240 10.26 -5.70 21.24
CA PRO A 240 10.15 -5.76 22.70
C PRO A 240 9.08 -6.70 23.26
N GLU A 241 8.13 -7.16 22.44
CA GLU A 241 7.05 -8.09 22.81
C GLU A 241 7.28 -9.52 22.25
N ASP A 242 8.50 -9.80 21.77
CA ASP A 242 8.93 -11.08 21.20
C ASP A 242 8.26 -11.47 19.86
N ASN A 243 7.65 -10.51 19.16
CA ASN A 243 7.19 -10.69 17.78
C ASN A 243 8.41 -10.72 16.84
N LYS A 244 8.50 -11.75 15.99
CA LYS A 244 9.71 -12.04 15.22
C LYS A 244 9.60 -11.62 13.75
N VAL A 245 10.72 -11.21 13.19
CA VAL A 245 10.88 -10.80 11.79
C VAL A 245 12.24 -11.23 11.26
N CYS A 246 12.27 -11.65 9.99
CA CYS A 246 13.51 -12.02 9.32
C CYS A 246 14.03 -10.84 8.50
N VAL A 247 15.24 -10.38 8.78
CA VAL A 247 15.97 -9.49 7.88
C VAL A 247 16.74 -10.36 6.90
N ALA A 248 16.31 -10.36 5.63
CA ALA A 248 16.79 -11.26 4.59
C ALA A 248 17.67 -10.56 3.55
N CYS A 249 18.61 -11.30 2.99
CA CYS A 249 19.59 -10.82 2.02
C CYS A 249 19.88 -11.89 0.96
N ALA A 250 19.97 -11.46 -0.31
CA ALA A 250 20.19 -12.37 -1.43
C ALA A 250 21.58 -13.05 -1.41
N THR A 251 22.58 -12.44 -0.77
CA THR A 251 23.97 -12.94 -0.72
C THR A 251 24.10 -14.37 -0.19
N GLY A 252 23.15 -14.83 0.63
CA GLY A 252 23.15 -16.19 1.20
C GLY A 252 22.15 -17.16 0.58
N ARG A 253 21.35 -16.77 -0.43
CA ARG A 253 20.42 -17.68 -1.11
C ARG A 253 21.02 -18.15 -2.44
N SER A 254 21.47 -19.40 -2.46
CA SER A 254 21.84 -20.15 -3.68
C SER A 254 20.63 -20.82 -4.32
#